data_AF-A0ABD2ZJC6-F1
#
_entry.id   AF-A0ABD2ZJC6-F1
#
_cell.length_a   1.000
_cell.length_b   1.000
_cell.length_c   1.000
_cell.angle_alpha   90.00
_cell.angle_beta   90.00
_cell.angle_gamma   90.00
#
_symmetry.space_group_name_H-M   'P 1'
#
loop_
_entity.id
_entity.type
_entity.pdbx_description
1 polymer ?
#
loop_
_entity_poly.entity_id
_entity_poly.type
_entity_poly.pdbx_seq_one_letter_code
_entity_poly.pdbx_strand_id
1 'polypeptide(L)'
;MAGENFEYDSQLWSEDEIIENRKDLPSDIFFIEIRYRKVLQRNNLCPQERMEQPFLDEPMGPLVSKSFWVSKASMLVQYGAGADVLYDELASIGVPDYYIMVIVEAAYSFAKAMVADPRNSGREVLPVIIAVAALKKESMYETSIIHPGNSKVDMPSTKRQRIIV
;
A
#
# COMPACT_ATOMS: atom_id res chain seq x y z
N MET A 1 16.56 -10.11 16.14
CA MET A 1 15.20 -9.58 15.98
C MET A 1 14.59 -10.31 14.80
N ALA A 2 13.54 -11.11 15.00
CA ALA A 2 12.85 -11.76 13.89
C ALA A 2 12.15 -10.67 13.07
N GLY A 3 12.59 -10.44 11.83
CA GLY A 3 11.95 -9.49 10.94
C GLY A 3 10.53 -9.96 10.65
N GLU A 4 9.53 -9.10 10.84
CA GLU A 4 8.19 -9.37 10.35
C GLU A 4 8.24 -9.46 8.81
N ASN A 5 7.82 -10.59 8.25
CA ASN A 5 7.79 -10.77 6.79
C ASN A 5 6.56 -10.08 6.20
N PHE A 6 6.79 -8.92 5.58
CA PHE A 6 5.80 -8.21 4.77
C PHE A 6 6.05 -8.44 3.28
N GLU A 7 4.98 -8.66 2.53
CA GLU A 7 4.96 -8.48 1.07
C GLU A 7 4.55 -7.04 0.77
N TYR A 8 5.00 -6.47 -0.34
CA TYR A 8 4.72 -5.07 -0.67
C TYR A 8 4.05 -4.97 -2.05
N ASP A 9 2.98 -4.20 -2.10
CA ASP A 9 2.26 -3.87 -3.33
C ASP A 9 2.17 -2.35 -3.51
N SER A 10 2.17 -1.87 -4.75
CA SER A 10 2.12 -0.44 -5.06
C SER A 10 1.34 -0.15 -6.32
N GLN A 11 0.64 0.99 -6.30
CA GLN A 11 -0.17 1.46 -7.41
C GLN A 11 0.08 2.94 -7.65
N LEU A 12 0.07 3.34 -8.91
CA LEU A 12 0.30 4.72 -9.33
C LEU A 12 -0.86 5.21 -10.19
N TRP A 13 -1.39 6.40 -9.87
CA TRP A 13 -2.42 7.06 -10.67
C TRP A 13 -2.36 8.58 -10.51
N SER A 14 -3.23 9.29 -11.23
CA SER A 14 -3.37 10.75 -11.21
C SER A 14 -4.81 11.11 -10.84
N GLU A 15 -5.00 12.09 -9.97
CA GLU A 15 -6.31 12.65 -9.60
C GLU A 15 -6.30 14.17 -9.88
N ASP A 16 -7.16 14.63 -10.80
CA ASP A 16 -7.18 16.04 -11.22
C ASP A 16 -7.68 16.99 -10.11
N GLU A 17 -8.51 16.49 -9.19
CA GLU A 17 -9.14 17.25 -8.10
C GLU A 17 -8.15 17.77 -7.04
N ILE A 18 -6.94 17.20 -6.98
CA ILE A 18 -5.92 17.57 -5.98
C ILE A 18 -5.40 19.01 -6.15
N ILE A 19 -5.55 19.60 -7.34
CA ILE A 19 -4.85 20.82 -7.74
C ILE A 19 -5.65 22.10 -7.45
N GLU A 20 -6.97 22.03 -7.19
CA GLU A 20 -7.87 23.19 -7.23
C GLU A 20 -7.59 24.32 -6.20
N ASN A 21 -6.67 24.15 -5.24
CA ASN A 21 -6.54 25.06 -4.10
C ASN A 21 -5.21 25.80 -3.92
N ARG A 22 -4.30 25.87 -4.91
CA ARG A 22 -3.01 26.57 -4.70
C ARG A 22 -2.63 27.50 -5.87
N LYS A 23 -2.79 28.81 -5.65
CA LYS A 23 -2.51 29.89 -6.64
C LYS A 23 -1.02 30.30 -6.74
N ASP A 24 -0.15 29.76 -5.88
CA ASP A 24 1.29 30.11 -5.82
C ASP A 24 2.20 28.92 -6.15
N LEU A 25 1.75 27.99 -7.00
CA LEU A 25 2.54 26.81 -7.33
C LEU A 25 3.70 27.14 -8.28
N PRO A 26 4.89 26.54 -8.07
CA PRO A 26 5.92 26.56 -9.09
C PRO A 26 5.38 25.99 -10.41
N SER A 27 5.73 26.60 -11.53
CA SER A 27 5.36 26.07 -12.84
C SER A 27 6.19 24.83 -13.17
N ASP A 28 5.62 23.92 -13.96
CA ASP A 28 6.28 22.74 -14.50
C ASP A 28 6.78 21.74 -13.45
N ILE A 29 5.85 21.32 -12.58
CA ILE A 29 6.11 20.41 -11.48
C ILE A 29 5.20 19.17 -11.51
N PHE A 30 5.68 18.10 -10.88
CA PHE A 30 4.82 17.05 -10.34
C PHE A 30 4.49 17.38 -8.89
N PHE A 31 3.21 17.23 -8.55
CA PHE A 31 2.78 17.04 -7.17
C PHE A 31 2.76 15.55 -6.90
N ILE A 32 3.49 15.08 -5.89
CA ILE A 32 3.51 13.66 -5.53
C ILE A 32 2.88 13.51 -4.15
N GLU A 33 1.87 12.64 -4.05
CA GLU A 33 1.31 12.17 -2.77
C GLU A 33 1.64 10.68 -2.60
N ILE A 34 2.36 10.34 -1.53
CA ILE A 34 2.58 8.96 -1.11
C ILE A 34 1.52 8.60 -0.08
N ARG A 35 0.79 7.51 -0.32
CA ARG A 35 -0.23 6.93 0.57
C ARG A 35 0.25 5.55 1.03
N TYR A 36 0.75 5.43 2.26
CA TYR A 36 1.29 4.19 2.80
C TYR A 36 0.41 3.58 3.89
N ARG A 37 0.17 2.27 3.82
CA ARG A 37 -0.55 1.55 4.88
C ARG A 37 -0.03 0.13 5.07
N LYS A 38 0.07 -0.30 6.33
CA LYS A 38 0.24 -1.71 6.70
C LYS A 38 -1.12 -2.39 6.78
N VAL A 39 -1.20 -3.57 6.20
CA VAL A 39 -2.44 -4.34 6.05
C VAL A 39 -2.17 -5.78 6.47
N LEU A 40 -3.04 -6.30 7.33
CA LEU A 40 -3.06 -7.70 7.70
C LEU A 40 -3.88 -8.43 6.65
N GLN A 41 -3.20 -9.25 5.85
CA GLN A 41 -3.84 -10.07 4.85
C GLN A 41 -4.20 -11.43 5.48
N ARG A 42 -5.49 -11.61 5.77
CA ARG A 42 -6.04 -12.87 6.29
C ARG A 42 -6.20 -13.86 5.14
N ASN A 43 -5.12 -14.58 4.79
CA ASN A 43 -5.18 -15.59 3.73
C ASN A 43 -5.45 -17.00 4.29
N ASN A 44 -6.68 -17.46 4.10
CA ASN A 44 -6.99 -18.88 3.84
C ASN A 44 -8.00 -19.03 2.67
N LEU A 45 -8.21 -17.98 1.88
CA LEU A 45 -9.21 -17.97 0.80
C LEU A 45 -8.61 -18.39 -0.54
N CYS A 46 -9.31 -19.27 -1.25
CA CYS A 46 -8.95 -19.67 -2.60
C CYS A 46 -9.09 -18.46 -3.57
N PRO A 47 -8.44 -18.49 -4.75
CA PRO A 47 -8.43 -17.35 -5.68
C PRO A 47 -9.81 -16.78 -6.05
N GLN A 48 -10.86 -17.60 -6.06
CA GLN A 48 -12.25 -17.16 -6.29
C GLN A 48 -12.81 -16.36 -5.11
N GLU A 49 -12.61 -16.85 -3.89
CA GLU A 49 -13.04 -16.17 -2.66
C GLU A 49 -12.31 -14.83 -2.45
N ARG A 50 -11.08 -14.69 -2.95
CA ARG A 50 -10.34 -13.41 -2.98
C ARG A 50 -10.95 -12.37 -3.92
N MET A 51 -11.57 -12.79 -5.02
CA MET A 51 -12.29 -11.87 -5.91
C MET A 51 -13.63 -11.40 -5.31
N GLU A 52 -14.24 -12.23 -4.45
CA GLU A 52 -15.54 -11.96 -3.85
C GLU A 52 -15.44 -11.18 -2.53
N GLN A 53 -14.31 -11.25 -1.81
CA GLN A 53 -14.11 -10.54 -0.53
C GLN A 53 -12.81 -9.71 -0.51
N PRO A 54 -12.71 -8.65 -1.34
CA PRO A 54 -11.52 -7.80 -1.43
C PRO A 54 -11.26 -6.95 -0.17
N PHE A 55 -12.16 -6.97 0.82
CA PHE A 55 -12.11 -6.15 2.05
C PHE A 55 -11.65 -6.91 3.30
N LEU A 56 -11.21 -8.16 3.17
CA LEU A 56 -10.68 -8.96 4.29
C LEU A 56 -9.32 -8.48 4.83
N ASP A 57 -8.73 -7.56 4.09
CA ASP A 57 -7.51 -6.84 4.41
C ASP A 57 -7.77 -5.85 5.56
N GLU A 58 -7.36 -6.24 6.76
CA GLU A 58 -7.56 -5.42 7.95
C GLU A 58 -6.40 -4.43 8.11
N PRO A 59 -6.67 -3.12 8.21
CA PRO A 59 -5.60 -2.17 8.38
C PRO A 59 -4.92 -2.32 9.74
N MET A 60 -3.61 -2.49 9.72
CA MET A 60 -2.79 -2.62 10.94
C MET A 60 -2.42 -1.25 11.55
N GLY A 61 -3.01 -0.17 11.05
CA GLY A 61 -2.69 1.19 11.48
C GLY A 61 -3.35 2.29 10.64
N PRO A 62 -3.04 3.55 10.97
CA PRO A 62 -3.51 4.70 10.20
C PRO A 62 -2.90 4.68 8.80
N LEU A 63 -3.60 5.32 7.86
CA LEU A 63 -3.03 5.68 6.57
C LEU A 63 -2.02 6.81 6.81
N VAL A 64 -0.78 6.60 6.39
CA VAL A 64 0.25 7.64 6.37
C VAL A 64 0.20 8.30 4.99
N SER A 65 -0.01 9.62 4.95
CA SER A 65 0.08 10.39 3.70
C SER A 65 1.19 11.43 3.81
N LYS A 66 2.01 11.52 2.77
CA LYS A 66 3.03 12.55 2.60
C LYS A 66 2.90 13.14 1.22
N SER A 67 3.10 14.45 1.10
CA SER A 67 3.11 15.11 -0.19
C SER A 67 4.28 16.05 -0.35
N PHE A 68 4.79 16.14 -1.57
CA PHE A 68 5.91 16.99 -1.92
C PHE A 68 5.82 17.39 -3.40
N TRP A 69 6.64 18.37 -3.76
CA TRP A 69 6.71 18.92 -5.12
C TRP A 69 8.07 18.58 -5.70
N VAL A 70 8.10 18.15 -6.95
CA VAL A 70 9.34 17.90 -7.70
C VAL A 70 9.22 18.51 -9.08
N SER A 71 10.29 19.11 -9.60
CA SER A 71 10.26 19.62 -10.97
C SER A 71 10.07 18.48 -11.97
N LYS A 72 9.34 18.71 -13.08
CA LYS A 72 9.20 17.68 -14.11
C LYS A 72 10.55 17.27 -14.68
N ALA A 73 11.44 18.23 -14.90
CA ALA A 73 12.81 17.96 -15.37
C ALA A 73 13.58 17.01 -14.42
N SER A 74 13.50 17.23 -13.10
CA SER A 74 14.18 16.39 -12.11
C SER A 74 13.61 14.97 -12.06
N MET A 75 12.29 14.83 -12.18
CA MET A 75 11.61 13.52 -12.16
C MET A 75 11.83 12.72 -13.45
N LEU A 76 12.09 13.40 -14.57
CA LEU A 76 12.34 12.78 -15.88
C LEU A 76 13.81 12.33 -16.07
N VAL A 77 14.62 12.33 -15.02
CA VAL A 77 15.95 11.71 -14.96
C VAL A 77 15.88 10.48 -14.05
N GLN A 78 16.12 9.29 -14.59
CA GLN A 78 15.83 7.99 -13.94
C GLN A 78 16.48 7.79 -12.57
N TYR A 79 17.61 8.47 -12.32
CA TYR A 79 18.31 8.50 -11.04
C TYR A 79 18.82 9.92 -10.75
N GLY A 80 17.97 10.92 -11.01
CA GLY A 80 18.26 12.33 -10.73
C GLY A 80 17.70 12.77 -9.38
N ALA A 81 17.82 14.07 -9.08
CA ALA A 81 17.37 14.65 -7.81
C ALA A 81 15.89 14.35 -7.48
N GLY A 82 15.02 14.12 -8.48
CA GLY A 82 13.63 13.73 -8.22
C GLY A 82 13.49 12.29 -7.69
N ALA A 83 14.34 11.38 -8.17
CA ALA A 83 14.42 10.02 -7.67
C ALA A 83 14.98 9.98 -6.25
N ASP A 84 16.00 10.80 -5.95
CA ASP A 84 16.59 10.90 -4.61
C ASP A 84 15.55 11.37 -3.58
N VAL A 85 14.79 12.43 -3.90
CA VAL A 85 13.72 12.94 -3.02
C VAL A 85 12.64 11.88 -2.80
N LEU A 86 12.19 11.20 -3.86
CA LEU A 86 11.18 10.14 -3.74
C LEU A 86 11.71 8.97 -2.89
N TYR A 87 12.97 8.61 -3.04
CA TYR A 87 13.63 7.58 -2.24
C TYR A 87 13.61 7.96 -0.76
N ASP A 88 14.07 9.16 -0.41
CA ASP A 88 14.12 9.66 0.96
C ASP A 88 12.74 9.68 1.61
N GLU A 89 11.71 10.11 0.86
CA GLU A 89 10.34 10.14 1.37
C GLU A 89 9.77 8.74 1.61
N LEU A 90 10.01 7.78 0.73
CA LEU A 90 9.61 6.37 0.91
C LEU A 90 10.36 5.70 2.06
N ALA A 91 11.66 5.94 2.18
CA ALA A 91 12.48 5.42 3.27
C ALA A 91 11.99 5.97 4.63
N SER A 92 11.66 7.25 4.68
CA SER A 92 11.21 7.92 5.92
C SER A 92 9.89 7.37 6.48
N ILE A 93 9.06 6.72 5.65
CA ILE A 93 7.80 6.10 6.07
C ILE A 93 7.93 4.58 6.25
N GLY A 94 9.16 4.04 6.18
CA GLY A 94 9.47 2.65 6.48
C GLY A 94 9.25 1.67 5.34
N VAL A 95 9.22 2.14 4.08
CA VAL A 95 9.31 1.25 2.91
C VAL A 95 10.74 0.70 2.83
N PRO A 96 10.96 -0.60 2.60
CA PRO A 96 12.30 -1.17 2.56
C PRO A 96 13.01 -0.88 1.23
N ASP A 97 14.32 -0.67 1.28
CA ASP A 97 15.17 -0.25 0.14
C ASP A 97 14.98 -1.08 -1.13
N TYR A 98 14.86 -2.41 -0.99
CA TYR A 98 14.67 -3.31 -2.13
C TYR A 98 13.37 -3.05 -2.89
N TYR A 99 12.36 -2.48 -2.21
CA TYR A 99 11.07 -2.14 -2.79
C TYR A 99 10.98 -0.68 -3.23
N ILE A 100 11.71 0.22 -2.55
CA ILE A 100 11.79 1.64 -2.94
C ILE A 100 12.25 1.77 -4.40
N MET A 101 13.28 1.02 -4.81
CA MET A 101 13.79 1.08 -6.18
C MET A 101 12.73 0.71 -7.23
N VAL A 102 11.88 -0.27 -6.93
CA VAL A 102 10.77 -0.67 -7.80
C VAL A 102 9.76 0.48 -7.96
N ILE A 103 9.42 1.15 -6.86
CA ILE A 103 8.51 2.30 -6.88
C ILE A 103 9.12 3.47 -7.66
N VAL A 104 10.41 3.77 -7.46
CA VAL A 104 11.11 4.87 -8.14
C VAL A 104 11.10 4.65 -9.66
N GLU A 105 11.40 3.44 -10.13
CA GLU A 105 11.38 3.11 -11.56
C GLU A 105 9.97 3.16 -12.16
N ALA A 106 8.96 2.71 -11.40
CA ALA A 106 7.56 2.81 -11.80
C ALA A 106 7.10 4.29 -11.88
N ALA A 107 7.44 5.10 -10.89
CA ALA A 107 7.12 6.52 -10.83
C ALA A 107 7.79 7.30 -11.97
N TYR A 108 9.04 6.98 -12.29
CA TYR A 108 9.75 7.52 -13.45
C TYR A 108 9.03 7.21 -14.77
N SER A 109 8.65 5.95 -14.96
CA SER A 109 7.95 5.50 -16.17
C SER A 109 6.57 6.14 -16.28
N PHE A 110 5.86 6.26 -15.16
CA PHE A 110 4.57 6.92 -15.07
C PHE A 110 4.67 8.43 -15.38
N ALA A 111 5.65 9.13 -14.81
CA ALA A 111 5.91 10.54 -15.06
C ALA A 111 6.17 10.81 -16.55
N LYS A 112 6.95 9.95 -17.23
CA LYS A 112 7.14 10.01 -18.68
C LYS A 112 5.82 9.86 -19.45
N ALA A 113 5.01 8.87 -19.09
CA ALA A 113 3.72 8.65 -19.73
C ALA A 113 2.78 9.85 -19.56
N MET A 114 2.75 10.44 -18.36
CA MET A 114 1.94 11.63 -18.10
C MET A 114 2.36 12.83 -18.95
N VAL A 115 3.66 13.10 -19.07
CA VAL A 115 4.16 14.22 -19.88
C VAL A 115 3.95 14.00 -21.38
N ALA A 116 4.02 12.74 -21.83
CA ALA A 116 3.76 12.38 -23.22
C ALA A 116 2.26 12.42 -23.58
N ASP A 117 1.36 12.37 -22.59
CA ASP A 117 -0.08 12.40 -22.81
C ASP A 117 -0.54 13.80 -23.29
N PRO A 118 -1.16 13.92 -24.48
CA PRO A 118 -1.62 15.21 -25.00
C PRO A 118 -2.62 15.93 -24.08
N ARG A 119 -3.37 15.19 -23.26
CA ARG A 119 -4.33 15.77 -22.29
C ARG A 119 -3.65 16.56 -21.18
N ASN A 120 -2.36 16.30 -20.96
CA ASN A 120 -1.54 16.98 -19.97
C ASN A 120 -0.72 18.13 -20.56
N SER A 121 -0.83 18.38 -21.86
CA SER A 121 -0.15 19.49 -22.51
C SER A 121 -0.58 20.83 -21.92
N GLY A 122 0.39 21.69 -21.61
CA GLY A 122 0.15 23.00 -21.00
C GLY A 122 -0.24 22.96 -19.51
N ARG A 123 -0.36 21.78 -18.88
CA ARG A 123 -0.59 21.69 -17.43
C ARG A 123 0.69 22.04 -16.69
N GLU A 124 0.64 23.07 -15.86
CA GLU A 124 1.76 23.48 -15.01
C GLU A 124 2.06 22.44 -13.92
N VAL A 125 1.02 21.82 -13.38
CA VAL A 125 1.11 20.84 -12.30
C VAL A 125 0.49 19.52 -12.76
N LEU A 126 1.22 18.43 -12.56
CA LEU A 126 0.75 17.06 -12.80
C LEU A 126 0.69 16.31 -11.46
N PRO A 127 -0.49 15.83 -11.02
CA PRO A 127 -0.62 15.13 -9.76
C PRO A 127 -0.31 13.64 -9.94
N VAL A 128 0.47 13.08 -9.03
CA VAL A 128 0.82 11.67 -8.98
C VAL A 128 0.54 11.16 -7.58
N ILE A 129 -0.19 10.06 -7.49
CA ILE A 129 -0.45 9.37 -6.25
C ILE A 129 0.26 8.04 -6.31
N ILE A 130 1.04 7.75 -5.27
CA ILE A 130 1.77 6.51 -5.09
C ILE A 130 1.18 5.83 -3.86
N ALA A 131 0.32 4.84 -4.06
CA ALA A 131 -0.12 4.00 -2.95
C ALA A 131 0.87 2.86 -2.73
N VAL A 132 1.18 2.60 -1.46
CA VAL A 132 2.04 1.50 -1.04
C VAL A 132 1.34 0.74 0.09
N ALA A 133 1.11 -0.54 -0.12
CA ALA A 133 0.55 -1.45 0.87
C ALA A 133 1.64 -2.44 1.33
N ALA A 134 1.85 -2.53 2.65
CA ALA A 134 2.69 -3.54 3.26
C ALA A 134 1.79 -4.64 3.85
N LEU A 135 1.78 -5.80 3.22
CA LEU A 135 0.90 -6.93 3.46
C LEU A 135 1.56 -7.94 4.41
N LYS A 136 1.02 -8.09 5.63
CA LYS A 136 1.41 -9.15 6.56
C LYS A 136 0.53 -10.35 6.34
N LYS A 137 1.12 -11.50 5.98
CA LYS A 137 0.38 -12.77 5.90
C LYS A 137 0.27 -13.37 7.29
N GLU A 138 -0.95 -13.65 7.73
CA GLU A 138 -1.18 -14.41 8.95
C GLU A 138 -1.31 -15.91 8.62
N SER A 139 -0.38 -16.73 9.10
CA SER A 139 -0.51 -18.18 9.02
C SER A 139 -1.43 -18.66 10.15
N MET A 140 -2.68 -19.02 9.85
CA MET A 140 -3.51 -19.77 10.79
C MET A 140 -3.00 -21.21 10.93
N TYR A 141 -1.90 -21.41 11.64
CA TYR A 141 -1.54 -22.71 12.20
C TYR A 141 -0.98 -22.53 13.61
N GLU A 142 -1.87 -22.19 14.54
CA GLU A 142 -1.86 -22.83 15.86
C GLU A 142 -3.25 -23.45 16.06
N THR A 143 -3.51 -24.52 15.31
CA THR A 143 -4.43 -25.54 15.82
C THR A 143 -3.73 -26.10 17.06
N SER A 144 -4.07 -25.61 18.24
CA SER A 144 -3.82 -26.35 19.46
C SER A 144 -4.58 -27.67 19.31
N ILE A 145 -3.89 -28.70 18.80
CA ILE A 145 -4.36 -30.07 18.87
C ILE A 145 -4.32 -30.41 20.35
N ILE A 146 -5.42 -30.11 21.05
CA ILE A 146 -5.72 -30.73 22.32
C ILE A 146 -5.74 -32.22 22.02
N HIS A 147 -4.67 -32.93 22.37
CA HIS A 147 -4.67 -34.38 22.36
C HIS A 147 -5.75 -34.83 23.36
N PRO A 148 -6.81 -35.55 22.95
CA PRO A 148 -7.71 -36.17 23.91
C PRO A 148 -7.01 -37.42 24.43
N GLY A 149 -6.11 -37.24 25.39
CA GLY A 149 -5.38 -38.31 26.05
C GLY A 149 -5.39 -38.09 27.55
N ASN A 150 -6.28 -38.83 28.22
CA ASN A 150 -6.41 -38.98 29.67
C ASN A 150 -7.02 -37.81 30.45
N SER A 151 -8.36 -37.80 30.51
CA SER A 151 -9.09 -37.47 31.74
C SER A 151 -10.39 -38.24 31.74
N LYS A 152 -10.46 -39.31 32.55
CA LYS A 152 -11.75 -39.82 33.03
C LYS A 152 -12.38 -38.71 33.85
N VAL A 153 -13.37 -38.01 33.33
CA VAL A 153 -14.29 -37.21 34.14
C VAL A 153 -15.68 -37.37 33.56
N ASP A 154 -16.59 -37.76 34.44
CA ASP A 154 -17.97 -38.16 34.18
C ASP A 154 -18.78 -37.14 33.37
N MET A 155 -19.67 -37.66 32.52
CA MET A 155 -20.77 -36.91 31.93
C MET A 155 -21.68 -36.34 33.03
N PRO A 156 -22.22 -35.13 32.81
CA PRO A 156 -23.66 -35.02 32.87
C PRO A 156 -24.24 -34.39 31.60
N SER A 157 -25.37 -34.96 31.20
CA SER A 157 -26.24 -34.49 30.13
C SER A 157 -26.76 -33.08 30.42
N THR A 158 -26.75 -32.19 29.43
CA THR A 158 -27.93 -31.34 29.10
C THR A 158 -27.74 -30.49 27.84
N LYS A 159 -28.70 -30.66 26.93
CA LYS A 159 -29.37 -29.65 26.08
C LYS A 159 -28.55 -28.78 25.11
N ARG A 160 -28.84 -29.04 23.83
CA ARG A 160 -28.74 -28.12 22.69
C ARG A 160 -29.20 -26.69 23.03
N GLN A 161 -28.49 -25.69 22.50
CA GLN A 161 -29.11 -24.47 21.98
C GLN A 161 -28.22 -23.85 20.89
N ARG A 162 -28.78 -23.75 19.68
CA ARG A 162 -28.32 -22.88 18.60
C ARG A 162 -28.69 -21.45 18.99
N ILE A 163 -27.77 -20.49 18.81
CA ILE A 163 -28.15 -19.09 18.60
C ILE A 163 -27.49 -18.65 17.30
N ILE A 164 -28.35 -18.34 16.34
CA ILE A 164 -28.06 -17.57 15.12
C ILE A 164 -28.39 -16.13 15.50
N VAL A 165 -27.48 -15.20 15.21
CA VAL A 165 -27.82 -13.80 14.96
C VAL A 165 -27.19 -13.43 13.65
#